data_AF-G2Y906-F1
#
_entry.id   AF-G2Y906-F1
#
_cell.length_a   1.000
_cell.length_b   1.000
_cell.length_c   1.000
_cell.angle_alpha   90.00
_cell.angle_beta   90.00
_cell.angle_gamma   90.00
#
_symmetry.space_group_name_H-M   'P 1'
#
loop_
_entity.id
_entity.type
_entity.pdbx_description
1 polymer ?
#
loop_
_entity_poly.entity_id
_entity_poly.type
_entity_poly.pdbx_seq_one_letter_code
_entity_poly.pdbx_strand_id
1 'polypeptide(L)'
;MPQSESTPHNDDFDDVFGSEPGSPTLDGRDMRDGDMFGVGNTEISDIPRLKEKHETEGYRDGVTKGKSESVQKGFDEGYGLGAVLGLRIGKIIGILEGISGAVSVSASKSEGEEWTKEKSRVEELSNNAKNELKTEKVFAREWWGEDGIWKFEVPGEKEGKDVVFPDVAAAHPLLKKWEGIVEEEIQKWSLDMDLMEGNEEDVVLVGQHVKADALEQRIGAAKTDLNW
;
A
#
# COMPACT_ATOMS: atom_id res chain seq x y z
N MET A 1 16.90 61.86 2.44
CA MET A 1 16.77 60.54 3.07
C MET A 1 15.58 59.86 2.43
N PRO A 2 15.78 58.73 1.71
CA PRO A 2 14.70 58.06 1.01
C PRO A 2 13.82 57.25 1.98
N GLN A 3 12.51 57.29 1.75
CA GLN A 3 11.51 56.51 2.47
C GLN A 3 11.66 55.03 2.06
N SER A 4 11.83 54.16 3.05
CA SER A 4 11.87 52.71 2.86
C SER A 4 10.46 52.15 2.69
N GLU A 5 10.28 51.37 1.62
CA GLU A 5 9.16 50.44 1.44
C GLU A 5 8.99 49.55 2.67
N SER A 6 7.78 49.51 3.24
CA SER A 6 7.34 48.42 4.11
C SER A 6 6.54 47.44 3.26
N THR A 7 7.11 46.27 3.02
CA THR A 7 6.46 45.08 2.47
C THR A 7 5.22 44.70 3.28
N PRO A 8 4.17 44.12 2.66
CA PRO A 8 3.03 43.58 3.40
C PRO A 8 3.53 42.35 4.17
N HIS A 9 3.46 42.40 5.49
CA HIS A 9 3.65 41.22 6.32
C HIS A 9 2.36 40.40 6.19
N ASN A 10 2.43 39.28 5.46
CA ASN A 10 1.33 38.32 5.42
C ASN A 10 1.17 37.73 6.83
N ASP A 11 0.01 37.99 7.41
CA ASP A 11 -0.61 37.28 8.52
C ASP A 11 -1.06 35.90 8.05
N ASP A 12 -0.34 34.84 8.41
CA ASP A 12 -0.82 33.46 8.17
C ASP A 12 -0.68 32.55 9.40
N PHE A 13 -0.28 33.10 10.56
CA PHE A 13 -0.15 32.31 11.80
C PHE A 13 -0.66 33.01 13.07
N ASP A 14 -1.28 34.20 12.98
CA ASP A 14 -1.71 34.97 14.16
C ASP A 14 -3.22 34.92 14.47
N ASP A 15 -4.01 34.17 13.69
CA ASP A 15 -5.48 34.16 13.80
C ASP A 15 -6.08 32.76 14.04
N VAL A 16 -5.71 32.12 15.17
CA VAL A 16 -6.40 30.89 15.63
C VAL A 16 -6.71 30.88 17.14
N PHE A 17 -6.08 31.74 17.95
CA PHE A 17 -6.23 31.67 19.42
C PHE A 17 -6.49 33.00 20.14
N GLY A 18 -6.84 34.07 19.43
CA GLY A 18 -6.97 35.42 20.02
C GLY A 18 -8.26 36.15 19.67
N SER A 19 -9.40 35.70 20.17
CA SER A 19 -10.59 36.54 20.26
C SER A 19 -11.37 36.19 21.53
N GLU A 20 -10.96 36.81 22.64
CA GLU A 20 -11.81 36.89 23.83
C GLU A 20 -13.16 37.50 23.42
N PRO A 21 -14.31 36.86 23.69
CA PRO A 21 -15.56 37.58 23.64
C PRO A 21 -15.57 38.56 24.83
N GLY A 22 -15.66 39.85 24.52
CA GLY A 22 -15.63 40.93 25.50
C GLY A 22 -16.54 40.66 26.71
N SER A 23 -15.96 40.76 27.90
CA SER A 23 -16.65 40.65 29.19
C SER A 23 -17.93 41.50 29.19
N PRO A 24 -19.09 40.98 29.65
CA PRO A 24 -20.28 41.80 29.76
C PRO A 24 -20.06 42.81 30.89
N THR A 25 -19.98 44.09 30.53
CA THR A 25 -20.09 45.20 31.49
C THR A 25 -21.51 45.23 32.02
N LEU A 26 -21.70 44.72 33.24
CA LEU A 26 -22.97 44.78 33.96
C LEU A 26 -23.00 46.08 34.76
N ASP A 27 -23.49 47.13 34.11
CA ASP A 27 -23.81 48.41 34.74
C ASP A 27 -25.16 48.27 35.45
N GLY A 28 -25.17 48.38 36.79
CA GLY A 28 -26.33 48.08 37.61
C GLY A 28 -26.26 48.82 38.95
N ARG A 29 -26.69 50.07 38.93
CA ARG A 29 -26.70 51.00 40.06
C ARG A 29 -27.86 50.75 41.02
N ASP A 30 -27.54 50.86 42.31
CA ASP A 30 -28.36 51.30 43.45
C ASP A 30 -29.37 50.36 44.16
N MET A 31 -29.14 50.23 45.48
CA MET A 31 -30.09 50.18 46.62
C MET A 31 -30.39 48.85 47.35
N ARG A 32 -29.96 48.86 48.62
CA ARG A 32 -30.62 48.44 49.89
C ARG A 32 -30.61 46.98 50.34
N ASP A 33 -29.89 46.81 51.45
CA ASP A 33 -30.32 46.24 52.73
C ASP A 33 -30.97 44.85 52.75
N GLY A 34 -30.21 43.90 53.33
CA GLY A 34 -30.72 42.78 54.11
C GLY A 34 -31.54 41.71 53.38
N ASP A 35 -30.87 40.66 52.87
CA ASP A 35 -31.31 39.30 53.18
C ASP A 35 -30.20 38.27 53.00
N MET A 36 -30.25 37.26 53.86
CA MET A 36 -29.25 36.24 54.13
C MET A 36 -29.58 34.97 53.36
N PHE A 37 -29.24 34.86 52.07
CA PHE A 37 -29.35 33.58 51.36
C PHE A 37 -28.28 33.40 50.28
N GLY A 38 -27.50 32.33 50.42
CA GLY A 38 -26.76 31.73 49.32
C GLY A 38 -25.30 32.15 49.23
N VAL A 39 -24.42 31.35 49.83
CA VAL A 39 -23.09 31.10 49.28
C VAL A 39 -23.31 30.45 47.91
N GLY A 40 -23.57 31.28 46.90
CA GLY A 40 -23.75 30.85 45.52
C GLY A 40 -22.38 30.57 44.94
N ASN A 41 -22.09 29.30 44.68
CA ASN A 41 -20.88 28.79 44.02
C ASN A 41 -20.29 29.79 43.01
N THR A 42 -19.24 30.52 43.42
CA THR A 42 -18.40 31.38 42.56
C THR A 42 -17.39 30.57 41.77
N GLU A 43 -17.72 29.32 41.43
CA GLU A 43 -16.92 28.50 40.55
C GLU A 43 -17.57 28.57 39.16
N ILE A 44 -17.02 29.43 38.31
CA ILE A 44 -17.32 29.46 36.88
C ILE A 44 -17.20 28.01 36.39
N SER A 45 -18.32 27.41 36.00
CA SER A 45 -18.38 25.99 35.68
C SER A 45 -17.32 25.64 34.62
N ASP A 46 -16.42 24.70 34.93
CA ASP A 46 -15.41 24.17 34.00
C ASP A 46 -16.00 23.24 32.93
N ILE A 47 -17.31 22.95 33.02
CA ILE A 47 -18.04 22.02 32.13
C ILE A 47 -17.99 22.46 30.65
N PRO A 48 -18.19 23.75 30.29
CA PRO A 48 -18.08 24.20 28.91
C PRO A 48 -16.66 24.05 28.37
N ARG A 49 -15.64 24.36 29.17
CA ARG A 49 -14.22 24.25 28.80
C ARG A 49 -13.81 22.79 28.60
N LEU A 50 -14.30 21.90 29.47
CA LEU A 50 -14.04 20.47 29.36
C LEU A 50 -14.75 19.87 28.14
N LYS A 51 -15.96 20.33 27.82
CA LYS A 51 -16.70 19.93 26.63
C LYS A 51 -15.97 20.36 25.35
N GLU A 52 -15.54 21.61 25.27
CA GLU A 52 -14.76 22.14 24.13
C GLU A 52 -13.45 21.35 23.94
N LYS A 53 -12.76 21.05 25.04
CA LYS A 53 -11.55 20.22 25.01
C LYS A 53 -11.83 18.82 24.47
N HIS A 54 -12.86 18.13 24.99
CA HIS A 54 -13.22 16.79 24.54
C HIS A 54 -13.74 16.77 23.09
N GLU A 55 -14.44 17.82 22.66
CA GLU A 55 -14.92 17.96 21.28
C GLU A 55 -13.74 18.16 20.31
N THR A 56 -12.78 19.00 20.68
CA THR A 56 -11.55 19.23 19.91
C THR A 56 -10.65 17.99 19.88
N GLU A 57 -10.46 17.33 21.01
CA GLU A 57 -9.70 16.08 21.11
C GLU A 57 -10.40 14.94 20.34
N GLY A 58 -11.72 14.82 20.45
CA GLY A 58 -12.51 13.83 19.73
C GLY A 58 -12.53 14.03 18.22
N TYR A 59 -12.59 15.28 17.73
CA TYR A 59 -12.46 15.57 16.30
C TYR A 59 -11.07 15.25 15.77
N ARG A 60 -10.01 15.63 16.51
CA ARG A 60 -8.63 15.30 16.14
C ARG A 60 -8.40 13.79 16.11
N ASP A 61 -8.87 13.08 17.13
CA ASP A 61 -8.79 11.63 17.20
C ASP A 61 -9.59 10.97 16.07
N GLY A 62 -10.81 11.43 15.81
CA GLY A 62 -11.65 10.93 14.72
C GLY A 62 -11.03 11.10 13.33
N VAL A 63 -10.46 12.27 13.03
CA VAL A 63 -9.77 12.52 11.75
C VAL A 63 -8.50 11.69 11.63
N THR A 64 -7.76 11.52 12.72
CA THR A 64 -6.50 10.75 12.72
C THR A 64 -6.80 9.27 12.54
N LYS A 65 -7.71 8.73 13.35
CA LYS A 65 -8.16 7.34 13.31
C LYS A 65 -8.80 6.98 11.97
N GLY A 66 -9.70 7.81 11.44
CA GLY A 66 -10.35 7.55 10.15
C GLY A 66 -9.39 7.55 8.96
N LYS A 67 -8.32 8.36 9.00
CA LYS A 67 -7.26 8.33 7.97
C LYS A 67 -6.37 7.10 8.09
N SER A 68 -5.99 6.72 9.31
CA SER A 68 -5.16 5.53 9.53
C SER A 68 -5.91 4.25 9.18
N GLU A 69 -7.19 4.14 9.52
CA GLU A 69 -8.01 2.96 9.26
C GLU A 69 -8.27 2.74 7.76
N SER A 70 -8.54 3.81 6.99
CA SER A 70 -8.78 3.68 5.54
C SER A 70 -7.52 3.28 4.77
N VAL A 71 -6.36 3.85 5.13
CA VAL A 71 -5.06 3.49 4.52
C VAL A 71 -4.68 2.05 4.85
N GLN A 72 -4.84 1.62 6.10
CA GLN A 72 -4.50 0.26 6.50
C GLN A 72 -5.39 -0.78 5.82
N LYS A 73 -6.70 -0.51 5.72
CA LYS A 73 -7.62 -1.40 5.02
C LYS A 73 -7.24 -1.59 3.55
N GLY A 74 -6.91 -0.51 2.84
CA GLY A 74 -6.45 -0.60 1.46
C GLY A 74 -5.11 -1.34 1.31
N PHE A 75 -4.20 -1.19 2.28
CA PHE A 75 -2.96 -1.98 2.31
C PHE A 75 -3.25 -3.46 2.52
N ASP A 76 -4.09 -3.83 3.48
CA ASP A 76 -4.40 -5.22 3.79
C ASP A 76 -5.07 -5.93 2.60
N GLU A 77 -5.93 -5.22 1.87
CA GLU A 77 -6.57 -5.70 0.62
C GLU A 77 -5.56 -5.88 -0.52
N GLY A 78 -4.64 -4.94 -0.71
CA GLY A 78 -3.63 -4.99 -1.76
C GLY A 78 -2.44 -5.91 -1.47
N TYR A 79 -2.13 -6.14 -0.19
CA TYR A 79 -0.95 -6.88 0.25
C TYR A 79 -0.95 -8.32 -0.22
N GLY A 80 -2.09 -9.02 -0.11
CA GLY A 80 -2.22 -10.42 -0.53
C GLY A 80 -1.93 -10.60 -2.02
N LEU A 81 -2.56 -9.77 -2.86
CA LEU A 81 -2.32 -9.77 -4.30
C LEU A 81 -0.87 -9.38 -4.65
N GLY A 82 -0.34 -8.35 -3.99
CA GLY A 82 1.03 -7.90 -4.17
C GLY A 82 2.07 -8.97 -3.81
N ALA A 83 1.82 -9.76 -2.76
CA ALA A 83 2.67 -10.87 -2.36
C ALA A 83 2.69 -11.98 -3.42
N VAL A 84 1.52 -12.35 -3.94
CA VAL A 84 1.41 -13.38 -5.00
C VAL A 84 2.10 -12.92 -6.29
N LEU A 85 1.90 -11.67 -6.71
CA LEU A 85 2.59 -11.08 -7.86
C LEU A 85 4.11 -11.05 -7.64
N GLY A 86 4.54 -10.57 -6.48
CA GLY A 86 5.95 -10.48 -6.12
C GLY A 86 6.65 -11.84 -6.12
N LEU A 87 5.98 -12.88 -5.60
CA LEU A 87 6.50 -14.25 -5.61
C LEU A 87 6.71 -14.77 -7.04
N ARG A 88 5.73 -14.57 -7.94
CA ARG A 88 5.84 -14.99 -9.35
C ARG A 88 6.94 -14.24 -10.09
N ILE A 89 7.00 -12.92 -9.92
CA ILE A 89 8.06 -12.09 -10.51
C ILE A 89 9.44 -12.55 -10.01
N GLY A 90 9.57 -12.78 -8.70
CA GLY A 90 10.79 -13.26 -8.07
C GLY A 90 11.23 -14.61 -8.64
N LYS A 91 10.29 -15.56 -8.81
CA LYS A 91 10.56 -16.87 -9.44
C LYS A 91 11.10 -16.70 -10.87
N ILE A 92 10.45 -15.89 -11.70
CA ILE A 92 10.87 -15.62 -13.09
C ILE A 92 12.29 -15.05 -13.14
N ILE A 93 12.53 -13.98 -12.37
CA ILE A 93 13.84 -13.31 -12.36
C ILE A 93 14.92 -14.25 -11.81
N GLY A 94 14.62 -14.97 -10.72
CA GLY A 94 15.56 -15.89 -10.09
C GLY A 94 15.99 -17.04 -11.00
N ILE A 95 15.07 -17.60 -11.78
CA ILE A 95 15.39 -18.65 -12.76
C ILE A 95 16.31 -18.10 -13.86
N LEU A 96 15.96 -16.94 -14.45
CA LEU A 96 16.78 -16.32 -15.50
C LEU A 96 18.17 -15.93 -15.01
N GLU A 97 18.29 -15.43 -13.78
CA GLU A 97 19.58 -15.14 -13.15
C GLU A 97 20.38 -16.41 -12.87
N GLY A 98 19.72 -17.50 -12.43
CA GLY A 98 20.34 -18.80 -12.24
C GLY A 98 20.93 -19.35 -13.54
N ILE A 99 20.17 -19.29 -14.63
CA ILE A 99 20.64 -19.68 -15.97
C ILE A 99 21.81 -18.79 -16.40
N SER A 100 21.70 -17.47 -16.27
CA SER A 100 22.77 -16.53 -16.60
C SER A 100 24.06 -16.84 -15.84
N GLY A 101 23.95 -17.14 -14.54
CA GLY A 101 25.06 -17.55 -13.69
C GLY A 101 25.71 -18.85 -14.17
N ALA A 102 24.91 -19.88 -14.45
CA ALA A 102 25.40 -21.17 -14.95
C ALA A 102 26.10 -21.05 -16.31
N VAL A 103 25.54 -20.27 -17.23
CA VAL A 103 26.12 -19.98 -18.55
C VAL A 103 27.42 -19.20 -18.41
N SER A 104 27.48 -18.20 -17.53
CA SER A 104 28.70 -17.40 -17.29
C SER A 104 29.84 -18.25 -16.70
N VAL A 105 29.53 -19.19 -15.81
CA VAL A 105 30.52 -20.16 -15.28
C VAL A 105 31.00 -21.11 -16.39
N SER A 106 30.10 -21.56 -17.26
CA SER A 106 30.45 -22.48 -18.37
C SER A 106 31.30 -21.78 -19.44
N ALA A 107 31.00 -20.51 -19.73
CA ALA A 107 31.78 -19.66 -20.64
C ALA A 107 33.19 -19.35 -20.14
N SER A 108 33.41 -19.34 -18.81
CA SER A 108 34.76 -19.13 -18.24
C SER A 108 35.60 -20.40 -18.20
N LYS A 109 34.97 -21.59 -18.19
CA LYS A 109 35.65 -22.90 -18.18
C LYS A 109 35.95 -23.44 -19.57
N SER A 110 35.20 -23.03 -20.59
CA SER A 110 35.38 -23.48 -21.97
C SER A 110 35.51 -22.28 -22.90
N GLU A 111 36.65 -22.17 -23.60
CA GLU A 111 36.91 -21.10 -24.58
C GLU A 111 36.18 -21.37 -25.90
N GLY A 112 34.85 -21.45 -25.83
CA GLY A 112 33.96 -21.60 -26.99
C GLY A 112 33.25 -20.29 -27.32
N GLU A 113 33.33 -19.85 -28.58
CA GLU A 113 32.59 -18.68 -29.09
C GLU A 113 31.05 -18.84 -28.93
N GLU A 114 30.58 -20.08 -28.83
CA GLU A 114 29.17 -20.40 -28.58
C GLU A 114 28.72 -19.98 -27.18
N TRP A 115 29.53 -20.25 -26.15
CA TRP A 115 29.20 -19.91 -24.76
C TRP A 115 29.25 -18.41 -24.48
N THR A 116 30.13 -17.67 -25.15
CA THR A 116 30.18 -16.21 -25.03
C THR A 116 28.96 -15.56 -25.67
N LYS A 117 28.51 -16.06 -26.84
CA LYS A 117 27.26 -15.62 -27.47
C LYS A 117 26.04 -15.94 -26.60
N GLU A 118 25.97 -17.15 -26.07
CA GLU A 118 24.87 -17.58 -25.22
C GLU A 118 24.81 -16.77 -23.92
N LYS A 119 25.98 -16.44 -23.33
CA LYS A 119 26.05 -15.56 -22.16
C LYS A 119 25.43 -14.20 -22.45
N SER A 120 25.82 -13.54 -23.55
CA SER A 120 25.25 -12.23 -23.91
C SER A 120 23.74 -12.31 -24.14
N ARG A 121 23.25 -13.36 -24.82
CA ARG A 121 21.82 -13.58 -25.05
C ARG A 121 21.03 -13.69 -23.74
N VAL A 122 21.48 -14.53 -22.81
CA VAL A 122 20.78 -14.76 -21.54
C VAL A 122 20.88 -13.53 -20.63
N GLU A 123 22.00 -12.81 -20.65
CA GLU A 123 22.16 -11.56 -19.91
C GLU A 123 21.20 -10.47 -20.41
N GLU A 124 21.06 -10.32 -21.72
CA GLU A 124 20.06 -9.43 -22.33
C GLU A 124 18.64 -9.85 -21.97
N LEU A 125 18.33 -11.15 -22.01
CA LEU A 125 17.02 -11.69 -21.64
C LEU A 125 16.66 -11.36 -20.18
N SER A 126 17.59 -11.60 -19.25
CA SER A 126 17.44 -11.26 -17.83
C SER A 126 17.26 -9.76 -17.62
N ASN A 127 18.04 -8.92 -18.30
CA ASN A 127 17.91 -7.47 -18.20
C ASN A 127 16.56 -6.97 -18.74
N ASN A 128 16.06 -7.56 -19.82
CA ASN A 128 14.74 -7.26 -20.35
C ASN A 128 13.63 -7.67 -19.36
N ALA A 129 13.74 -8.85 -18.75
CA ALA A 129 12.80 -9.30 -17.72
C ALA A 129 12.76 -8.33 -16.54
N LYS A 130 13.92 -7.94 -16.01
CA LYS A 130 14.04 -6.96 -14.92
C LYS A 130 13.46 -5.60 -15.27
N ASN A 131 13.56 -5.19 -16.53
CA ASN A 131 13.04 -3.90 -16.98
C ASN A 131 11.54 -3.92 -17.26
N GLU A 132 10.97 -5.04 -17.69
CA GLU A 132 9.54 -5.19 -17.95
C GLU A 132 8.75 -5.52 -16.68
N LEU A 133 9.31 -6.32 -15.77
CA LEU A 133 8.66 -6.76 -14.53
C LEU A 133 8.92 -5.83 -13.33
N LYS A 134 9.36 -4.58 -13.58
CA LYS A 134 9.41 -3.56 -12.53
C LYS A 134 8.02 -3.30 -11.98
N THR A 135 7.95 -3.01 -10.69
CA THR A 135 6.71 -2.65 -9.99
C THR A 135 5.95 -1.55 -10.72
N GLU A 136 6.65 -0.53 -11.23
CA GLU A 136 6.09 0.58 -12.00
C GLU A 136 5.29 0.13 -13.25
N LYS A 137 5.73 -0.96 -13.90
CA LYS A 137 5.09 -1.49 -15.12
C LYS A 137 4.04 -2.53 -14.80
N VAL A 138 4.31 -3.39 -13.82
CA VAL A 138 3.36 -4.42 -13.37
C VAL A 138 2.11 -3.76 -12.76
N PHE A 139 2.30 -2.71 -11.96
CA PHE A 139 1.21 -1.93 -11.36
C PHE A 139 0.84 -0.68 -12.18
N ALA A 140 1.18 -0.66 -13.47
CA ALA A 140 0.84 0.46 -14.33
C ALA A 140 -0.68 0.61 -14.49
N ARG A 141 -1.14 1.85 -14.71
CA ARG A 141 -2.54 2.18 -15.02
C ARG A 141 -3.06 1.51 -16.30
N GLU A 142 -2.19 0.93 -17.11
CA GLU A 142 -2.55 0.11 -18.26
C GLU A 142 -3.27 -1.18 -17.83
N TRP A 143 -2.84 -1.78 -16.72
CA TRP A 143 -3.35 -3.06 -16.22
C TRP A 143 -4.32 -2.90 -15.04
N TRP A 144 -4.22 -1.79 -14.32
CA TRP A 144 -5.01 -1.51 -13.11
C TRP A 144 -5.83 -0.23 -13.26
N GLY A 145 -7.06 -0.22 -12.74
CA GLY A 145 -7.86 0.98 -12.60
C GLY A 145 -7.45 1.83 -11.40
N GLU A 146 -8.03 3.02 -11.28
CA GLU A 146 -7.82 3.90 -10.11
C GLU A 146 -8.40 3.28 -8.83
N ASP A 147 -9.24 2.27 -9.03
CA ASP A 147 -9.90 1.43 -8.06
C ASP A 147 -9.06 0.29 -7.50
N GLY A 148 -7.88 0.04 -8.08
CA GLY A 148 -7.09 -1.16 -7.77
C GLY A 148 -7.66 -2.44 -8.39
N ILE A 149 -8.69 -2.35 -9.25
CA ILE A 149 -9.26 -3.48 -9.97
C ILE A 149 -8.46 -3.70 -11.25
N TRP A 150 -8.17 -4.96 -11.57
CA TRP A 150 -7.50 -5.33 -12.81
C TRP A 150 -8.39 -5.13 -14.05
N LYS A 151 -7.78 -4.67 -15.15
CA LYS A 151 -8.43 -4.39 -16.44
C LYS A 151 -8.39 -5.55 -17.43
N PHE A 152 -7.60 -6.58 -17.14
CA PHE A 152 -7.43 -7.74 -18.01
C PHE A 152 -8.42 -8.86 -17.69
N GLU A 153 -8.54 -9.83 -18.60
CA GLU A 153 -9.45 -10.97 -18.41
C GLU A 153 -8.80 -12.03 -17.52
N VAL A 154 -9.48 -12.40 -16.43
CA VAL A 154 -9.04 -13.46 -15.52
C VAL A 154 -9.88 -14.72 -15.76
N PRO A 155 -9.26 -15.90 -15.96
CA PRO A 155 -9.99 -17.16 -16.06
C PRO A 155 -10.90 -17.38 -14.84
N GLY A 156 -12.12 -17.87 -15.06
CA GLY A 156 -13.12 -18.09 -14.00
C GLY A 156 -14.08 -16.92 -13.78
N GLU A 157 -13.69 -15.69 -14.14
CA GLU A 157 -14.53 -14.50 -13.96
C GLU A 157 -15.81 -14.56 -14.82
N LYS A 158 -15.70 -14.93 -16.10
CA LYS A 158 -16.85 -15.09 -17.01
C LYS A 158 -17.73 -16.30 -16.68
N GLU A 159 -17.23 -17.22 -15.87
CA GLU A 159 -17.91 -18.47 -15.50
C GLU A 159 -18.64 -18.36 -14.15
N GLY A 160 -18.61 -17.19 -13.50
CA GLY A 160 -19.23 -16.97 -12.19
C GLY A 160 -18.56 -17.76 -11.07
N LYS A 161 -17.28 -18.14 -11.25
CA LYS A 161 -16.48 -18.79 -10.21
C LYS A 161 -15.81 -17.73 -9.34
N ASP A 162 -15.59 -18.09 -8.07
CA ASP A 162 -14.80 -17.27 -7.15
C ASP A 162 -13.38 -17.10 -7.72
N VAL A 163 -12.95 -15.86 -7.92
CA VAL A 163 -11.61 -15.55 -8.44
C VAL A 163 -10.66 -15.39 -7.25
N VAL A 164 -9.52 -16.07 -7.29
CA VAL A 164 -8.50 -15.98 -6.23
C VAL A 164 -7.29 -15.18 -6.73
N PHE A 165 -6.53 -14.54 -5.84
CA PHE A 165 -5.33 -13.78 -6.22
C PHE A 165 -4.31 -14.53 -7.10
N PRO A 166 -4.04 -15.83 -6.89
CA PRO A 166 -3.19 -16.61 -7.81
C PRO A 166 -3.68 -16.62 -9.25
N ASP A 167 -5.00 -16.63 -9.48
CA ASP A 167 -5.59 -16.60 -10.82
C ASP A 167 -5.41 -15.24 -11.48
N VAL A 168 -5.63 -14.16 -10.72
CA VAL A 168 -5.40 -12.78 -11.18
C VAL A 168 -3.94 -12.58 -11.56
N ALA A 169 -3.01 -13.05 -10.72
CA ALA A 169 -1.59 -12.93 -10.97
C ALA A 169 -1.15 -13.74 -12.20
N ALA A 170 -1.66 -14.96 -12.39
CA ALA A 170 -1.38 -15.79 -13.56
C ALA A 170 -1.96 -15.20 -14.86
N ALA A 171 -3.09 -14.49 -14.76
CA ALA A 171 -3.72 -13.83 -15.90
C ALA A 171 -3.03 -12.52 -16.31
N HIS A 172 -2.14 -11.97 -15.48
CA HIS A 172 -1.47 -10.70 -15.76
C HIS A 172 -0.64 -10.80 -17.05
N PRO A 173 -0.84 -9.92 -18.05
CA PRO A 173 -0.24 -10.10 -19.39
C PRO A 173 1.29 -10.13 -19.42
N LEU A 174 1.96 -9.27 -18.64
CA LEU A 174 3.42 -9.32 -18.51
C LEU A 174 3.92 -10.63 -17.89
N LEU A 175 3.28 -11.09 -16.81
CA LEU A 175 3.65 -12.36 -16.17
C LEU A 175 3.45 -13.51 -17.13
N LYS A 176 2.28 -13.61 -17.77
CA LYS A 176 2.00 -14.65 -18.75
C LYS A 176 3.03 -14.71 -19.89
N LYS A 177 3.45 -13.54 -20.40
CA LYS A 177 4.52 -13.45 -21.42
C LYS A 177 5.83 -14.03 -20.88
N TRP A 178 6.27 -13.58 -19.70
CA TRP A 178 7.56 -13.95 -19.15
C TRP A 178 7.60 -15.38 -18.59
N GLU A 179 6.49 -15.88 -18.02
CA GLU A 179 6.32 -17.29 -17.64
C GLU A 179 6.48 -18.19 -18.87
N GLY A 180 5.90 -17.83 -20.01
CA GLY A 180 6.08 -18.58 -21.27
C GLY A 180 7.53 -18.61 -21.74
N ILE A 181 8.23 -17.46 -21.70
CA ILE A 181 9.67 -17.39 -22.06
C ILE A 181 10.53 -18.22 -21.10
N VAL A 182 10.23 -18.17 -19.80
CA VAL A 182 10.97 -18.95 -18.80
C VAL A 182 10.72 -20.44 -18.97
N GLU A 183 9.50 -20.86 -19.27
CA GLU A 183 9.17 -22.27 -19.54
C GLU A 183 9.98 -22.81 -20.74
N GLU A 184 10.11 -22.02 -21.81
CA GLU A 184 10.96 -22.37 -22.95
C GLU A 184 12.44 -22.53 -22.55
N GLU A 185 12.96 -21.66 -21.68
CA GLU A 185 14.32 -21.78 -21.17
C GLU A 185 14.49 -22.97 -20.22
N ILE A 186 13.52 -23.24 -19.33
CA ILE A 186 13.52 -24.43 -18.45
C ILE A 186 13.63 -25.70 -19.29
N GLN A 187 12.84 -25.79 -20.37
CA GLN A 187 12.88 -26.93 -21.29
C GLN A 187 14.21 -27.00 -22.05
N LYS A 188 14.72 -25.87 -22.55
CA LYS A 188 16.02 -25.80 -23.25
C LYS A 188 17.16 -26.31 -22.39
N TRP A 189 17.20 -25.89 -21.12
CA TRP A 189 18.26 -26.24 -20.18
C TRP A 189 17.99 -27.53 -19.40
N SER A 190 16.81 -28.13 -19.59
CA SER A 190 16.34 -29.30 -18.84
C SER A 190 16.53 -29.11 -17.34
N LEU A 191 16.13 -27.95 -16.84
CA LEU A 191 16.25 -27.60 -15.43
C LEU A 191 15.29 -28.45 -14.61
N ASP A 192 15.83 -29.08 -13.57
CA ASP A 192 15.03 -29.78 -12.57
C ASP A 192 14.37 -28.75 -11.64
N MET A 193 13.07 -28.60 -11.80
CA MET A 193 12.26 -27.65 -11.03
C MET A 193 11.81 -28.21 -9.68
N ASP A 194 11.93 -29.53 -9.47
CA ASP A 194 11.55 -30.20 -8.23
C ASP A 194 12.45 -29.72 -7.05
N LEU A 195 13.66 -29.24 -7.37
CA LEU A 195 14.58 -28.64 -6.40
C LEU A 195 14.15 -27.23 -5.92
N MET A 196 13.33 -26.53 -6.69
CA MET A 196 12.81 -25.20 -6.34
C MET A 196 11.46 -25.27 -5.61
N GLU A 197 10.72 -26.37 -5.77
CA GLU A 197 9.53 -26.67 -4.99
C GLU A 197 9.97 -27.25 -3.63
N GLY A 198 10.56 -26.38 -2.82
CA GLY A 198 10.97 -26.75 -1.46
C GLY A 198 9.76 -27.31 -0.70
N ASN A 199 9.91 -28.54 -0.17
CA ASN A 199 9.00 -29.20 0.74
C ASN A 199 8.25 -28.18 1.61
N GLU A 200 6.95 -28.09 1.38
CA GLU A 200 6.01 -27.19 2.07
C GLU A 200 5.90 -27.49 3.59
N GLU A 201 6.65 -28.47 4.09
CA GLU A 201 6.46 -29.07 5.43
C GLU A 201 7.34 -28.47 6.54
N ASP A 202 8.37 -27.66 6.25
CA ASP A 202 9.33 -27.19 7.28
C ASP A 202 9.39 -25.65 7.46
N VAL A 203 8.26 -24.96 7.32
CA VAL A 203 8.14 -23.60 7.93
C VAL A 203 7.73 -23.77 9.39
N VAL A 204 8.72 -23.92 10.26
CA VAL A 204 8.54 -23.86 11.72
C VAL A 204 7.90 -22.50 12.07
N LEU A 205 6.60 -22.54 12.35
CA LEU A 205 5.80 -21.41 12.82
C LEU A 205 6.30 -20.93 14.19
N VAL A 206 7.20 -19.95 14.19
CA VAL A 206 7.45 -19.12 15.36
C VAL A 206 6.58 -17.87 15.23
N GLY A 207 5.40 -17.92 15.87
CA GLY A 207 4.70 -16.74 16.34
C GLY A 207 3.56 -16.23 15.46
N GLN A 208 2.35 -16.47 15.97
CA GLN A 208 1.07 -15.82 15.63
C GLN A 208 0.40 -16.20 14.30
N HIS A 209 -0.64 -17.03 14.46
CA HIS A 209 -1.85 -17.11 13.67
C HIS A 209 -2.04 -15.98 12.64
N VAL A 210 -1.56 -16.21 11.43
CA VAL A 210 -2.25 -15.76 10.21
C VAL A 210 -2.52 -17.06 9.45
N LYS A 211 -3.73 -17.59 9.65
CA LYS A 211 -4.17 -18.85 9.04
C LYS A 211 -4.18 -18.72 7.52
N ALA A 212 -4.15 -19.87 6.85
CA ALA A 212 -4.26 -20.10 5.41
C ALA A 212 -5.37 -19.33 4.64
N ASP A 213 -6.15 -18.49 5.32
CA ASP A 213 -7.20 -17.64 4.75
C ASP A 213 -6.66 -16.60 3.75
N ALA A 214 -5.38 -16.19 3.85
CA ALA A 214 -4.79 -15.22 2.91
C ALA A 214 -4.46 -15.81 1.52
N LEU A 215 -4.22 -17.12 1.44
CA LEU A 215 -3.95 -17.79 0.16
C LEU A 215 -5.25 -18.12 -0.59
N GLU A 216 -6.33 -18.37 0.15
CA GLU A 216 -7.69 -18.55 -0.35
C GLU A 216 -8.57 -17.31 -0.15
N GLN A 217 -8.01 -16.09 -0.26
CA GLN A 217 -8.85 -14.89 -0.30
C GLN A 217 -9.67 -14.91 -1.59
N ARG A 218 -10.87 -15.49 -1.47
CA ARG A 218 -11.89 -15.54 -2.53
C ARG A 218 -12.42 -14.14 -2.72
N ILE A 219 -12.19 -13.59 -3.90
CA ILE A 219 -12.82 -12.35 -4.31
C ILE A 219 -14.21 -12.75 -4.78
N GLY A 220 -15.24 -12.24 -4.07
CA GLY A 220 -16.64 -12.51 -4.38
C GLY A 220 -16.95 -12.29 -5.85
N ALA A 221 -17.93 -13.05 -6.35
CA ALA A 221 -18.17 -13.43 -7.74
C ALA A 221 -18.34 -12.33 -8.82
N ALA A 222 -18.04 -11.06 -8.59
CA ALA A 222 -18.11 -10.05 -9.63
C ALA A 222 -17.33 -8.78 -9.30
N LYS A 223 -16.75 -8.17 -10.36
CA LYS A 223 -16.25 -6.78 -10.41
C LYS A 223 -17.21 -5.73 -9.82
N THR A 224 -18.50 -6.07 -9.65
CA THR A 224 -19.53 -5.16 -9.15
C THR A 224 -19.48 -4.89 -7.66
N ASP A 225 -18.79 -5.74 -6.87
CA ASP A 225 -18.73 -5.60 -5.41
C ASP A 225 -17.50 -4.81 -4.93
N LEU A 226 -16.62 -4.38 -5.85
CA LEU A 226 -15.40 -3.62 -5.60
C LEU A 226 -15.56 -2.11 -5.93
N ASN A 227 -16.77 -1.57 -5.84
CA ASN A 227 -16.99 -0.14 -5.98
C ASN A 227 -16.62 0.58 -4.67
N TRP A 228 -15.55 1.39 -4.69
CA TRP A 228 -15.26 2.45 -3.71
C TRP A 228 -15.90 3.76 -4.15
#